data_AF-A0A1G3X1H4-F1
#
_entry.id   AF-A0A1G3X1H4-F1
#
_cell.length_a   1.000
_cell.length_b   1.000
_cell.length_c   1.000
_cell.angle_alpha   90.00
_cell.angle_beta   90.00
_cell.angle_gamma   90.00
#
_symmetry.space_group_name_H-M   'P 1'
#
loop_
_entity.id
_entity.type
_entity.pdbx_description
1 polymer ?
#
loop_
_entity_poly.entity_id
_entity_poly.type
_entity_poly.pdbx_seq_one_letter_code
_entity_poly.pdbx_strand_id
1 'polypeptide(L)'
;MKRETLFLKIALFLIAVPAIVISIMWLPWTAGIAENIGSELAFLQYLSYLFILVAVTPYLFSIYQTFLILGFIDRNLAFSDQSVKALKKIKYSAMFLGIQFMVALPFLFYIAEVDDAPGLAAIGLIITLASIVISVFAAVLEKLLKHAMDIKSENDLTI
;
A
#
# COMPACT_ATOMS: atom_id res chain seq x y z
N MET A 1 -15.44 0.47 20.96
CA MET A 1 -14.50 -0.22 20.05
C MET A 1 -15.18 -0.83 18.82
N LYS A 2 -16.19 -1.71 18.96
CA LYS A 2 -16.79 -2.40 17.79
C LYS A 2 -17.42 -1.48 16.73
N ARG A 3 -17.96 -0.32 17.13
CA ARG A 3 -18.53 0.66 16.19
C ARG A 3 -17.44 1.45 15.47
N GLU A 4 -16.37 1.87 16.18
CA GLU A 4 -15.26 2.59 15.55
C GLU A 4 -14.47 1.67 14.59
N THR A 5 -14.22 0.41 14.96
CA THR A 5 -13.55 -0.56 14.09
C THR A 5 -14.39 -0.91 12.87
N LEU A 6 -15.71 -0.98 12.99
CA LEU A 6 -16.61 -1.18 11.85
C LEU A 6 -16.53 -0.01 10.87
N PHE A 7 -16.54 1.22 11.36
CA PHE A 7 -16.33 2.41 10.52
C PHE A 7 -14.98 2.34 9.79
N LEU A 8 -13.90 2.00 10.49
CA LEU A 8 -12.57 1.87 9.88
C LEU A 8 -12.50 0.73 8.84
N LYS A 9 -13.16 -0.40 9.07
CA LYS A 9 -13.24 -1.49 8.09
C LYS A 9 -13.98 -1.08 6.83
N ILE A 10 -15.06 -0.30 6.95
CA ILE A 10 -15.79 0.24 5.80
C ILE A 10 -14.91 1.24 5.03
N ALA A 11 -14.26 2.17 5.73
CA ALA A 11 -13.34 3.12 5.10
C ALA A 11 -12.21 2.41 4.35
N LEU A 12 -11.66 1.35 4.95
CA LEU A 12 -10.62 0.53 4.34
C LEU A 12 -11.09 -0.17 3.06
N PHE A 13 -12.33 -0.68 3.03
CA PHE A 13 -12.93 -1.23 1.83
C PHE A 13 -13.10 -0.18 0.73
N LEU A 14 -13.57 1.03 1.08
CA LEU A 14 -13.71 2.13 0.13
C LEU A 14 -12.35 2.58 -0.45
N ILE A 15 -11.28 2.53 0.35
CA ILE A 15 -9.93 2.86 -0.10
C ILE A 15 -9.38 1.76 -1.03
N ALA A 16 -9.73 0.49 -0.82
CA ALA A 16 -9.25 -0.62 -1.64
C ALA A 16 -9.82 -0.62 -3.08
N VAL A 17 -11.10 -0.24 -3.23
CA VAL A 17 -11.83 -0.35 -4.50
C VAL A 17 -11.18 0.45 -5.65
N PRO A 18 -10.83 1.74 -5.50
CA PRO A 18 -10.20 2.51 -6.57
C PRO A 18 -8.93 1.86 -7.14
N ALA A 19 -8.07 1.30 -6.29
CA ALA A 19 -6.85 0.64 -6.76
C ALA A 19 -7.16 -0.60 -7.61
N ILE A 20 -8.17 -1.38 -7.24
CA ILE A 20 -8.63 -2.53 -8.03
C ILE A 20 -9.21 -2.07 -9.37
N VAL A 21 -10.08 -1.07 -9.36
CA VAL A 21 -10.69 -0.51 -10.58
C VAL A 21 -9.61 0.00 -11.53
N ILE A 22 -8.65 0.78 -11.04
CA ILE A 22 -7.52 1.28 -11.84
C ILE A 22 -6.73 0.12 -12.43
N SER A 23 -6.44 -0.93 -11.64
CA SER A 23 -5.68 -2.09 -12.12
C SER A 23 -6.38 -2.85 -13.25
N ILE A 24 -7.70 -3.02 -13.18
CA ILE A 24 -8.49 -3.72 -14.21
C ILE A 24 -8.68 -2.84 -15.45
N MET A 25 -8.93 -1.54 -15.26
CA MET A 25 -9.18 -0.59 -16.35
C MET A 25 -7.91 -0.15 -17.09
N TRP A 26 -6.72 -0.42 -16.54
CA TRP A 26 -5.47 0.02 -17.16
C TRP A 26 -5.24 -0.54 -18.56
N LEU A 27 -5.49 -1.84 -18.76
CA LEU A 27 -5.28 -2.52 -20.04
C LEU A 27 -6.18 -1.96 -21.16
N PRO A 28 -7.52 -1.87 -20.99
CA PRO A 28 -8.39 -1.31 -22.04
C PRO A 28 -8.11 0.18 -22.30
N TRP A 29 -7.76 0.95 -21.27
CA TRP A 29 -7.39 2.36 -21.44
C TRP A 29 -6.15 2.54 -22.31
N THR A 30 -5.10 1.76 -22.04
CA THR A 30 -3.84 1.83 -22.79
C THR A 30 -3.93 1.18 -24.17
N ALA A 31 -4.85 0.23 -24.37
CA ALA A 31 -5.08 -0.41 -25.68
C ALA A 31 -5.59 0.59 -26.72
N GLY A 32 -6.51 1.48 -26.34
CA GLY A 32 -7.02 2.54 -27.24
C GLY A 32 -5.95 3.56 -27.65
N ILE A 33 -4.86 3.67 -26.88
CA ILE A 33 -3.71 4.51 -27.21
C ILE A 33 -2.77 3.78 -28.17
N ALA A 34 -2.54 2.47 -27.95
CA ALA A 34 -1.63 1.65 -28.76
C ALA A 34 -2.11 1.45 -30.21
N GLU A 35 -3.42 1.38 -30.47
CA GLU A 35 -3.97 1.27 -31.82
C GLU A 35 -3.58 2.44 -32.75
N ASN A 36 -3.28 3.62 -32.19
CA ASN A 36 -2.98 4.82 -32.97
C ASN A 36 -1.47 4.99 -33.30
N ILE A 37 -0.57 4.26 -32.66
CA ILE A 37 0.88 4.59 -32.65
C ILE A 37 1.77 3.43 -33.17
N GLY A 38 1.22 2.21 -33.30
CA GLY A 38 1.89 1.07 -33.96
C GLY A 38 2.41 -0.03 -33.02
N SER A 39 2.73 -1.19 -33.59
CA SER A 39 2.98 -2.45 -32.86
C SER A 39 4.21 -2.47 -31.95
N GLU A 40 5.15 -1.54 -32.10
CA GLU A 40 6.36 -1.45 -31.27
C GLU A 40 6.06 -1.04 -29.81
N LEU A 41 4.95 -0.34 -29.55
CA LEU A 41 4.55 0.06 -28.19
C LEU A 41 3.79 -1.03 -27.42
N ALA A 42 3.40 -2.14 -28.06
CA ALA A 42 2.69 -3.22 -27.39
C ALA A 42 3.49 -3.78 -26.20
N PHE A 43 4.82 -3.87 -26.33
CA PHE A 43 5.69 -4.29 -25.24
C PHE A 43 5.65 -3.34 -24.05
N LEU A 44 5.68 -2.02 -24.28
CA LEU A 44 5.57 -1.02 -23.21
C LEU A 44 4.22 -1.08 -22.50
N GLN A 45 3.14 -1.36 -23.24
CA GLN A 45 1.81 -1.54 -22.66
C GLN A 45 1.80 -2.70 -21.66
N TYR A 46 2.26 -3.88 -22.06
CA TYR A 46 2.33 -5.04 -21.17
C TYR A 46 3.26 -4.81 -19.98
N LEU A 47 4.38 -4.11 -20.18
CA LEU A 47 5.32 -3.75 -19.11
C LEU A 47 4.68 -2.80 -18.09
N SER A 48 3.92 -1.80 -18.54
CA SER A 48 3.19 -0.87 -17.66
C SER A 48 2.08 -1.58 -16.87
N TYR A 49 1.39 -2.53 -17.50
CA TYR A 49 0.38 -3.34 -16.84
C TYR A 49 1.00 -4.25 -15.77
N LEU A 50 2.13 -4.89 -16.08
CA LEU A 50 2.89 -5.69 -15.12
C LEU A 50 3.32 -4.84 -13.92
N PHE A 51 3.81 -3.62 -14.14
CA PHE A 51 4.18 -2.71 -13.06
C PHE A 51 3.00 -2.44 -12.11
N ILE A 52 1.80 -2.21 -12.64
CA ILE A 52 0.60 -1.96 -11.83
C ILE A 52 0.17 -3.19 -11.06
N LEU A 53 0.24 -4.38 -11.66
CA LEU A 53 -0.05 -5.63 -10.94
C LEU A 53 0.92 -5.85 -9.77
N VAL A 54 2.20 -5.57 -9.98
CA VAL A 54 3.22 -5.65 -8.93
C VAL A 54 2.97 -4.60 -7.84
N ALA A 55 2.47 -3.41 -8.17
CA ALA A 55 2.10 -2.38 -7.19
C ALA A 55 0.81 -2.70 -6.42
N VAL A 56 -0.24 -3.18 -7.09
CA VAL A 56 -1.54 -3.41 -6.45
C VAL A 56 -1.47 -4.53 -5.40
N THR A 57 -0.57 -5.50 -5.60
CA THR A 57 -0.37 -6.65 -4.71
C THR A 57 0.03 -6.25 -3.27
N PRO A 58 1.17 -5.57 -3.02
CA PRO A 58 1.56 -5.09 -1.69
C PRO A 58 0.58 -4.07 -1.12
N TYR A 59 -0.09 -3.27 -1.97
CA TYR A 59 -1.12 -2.34 -1.55
C TYR A 59 -2.31 -3.07 -0.90
N LEU A 60 -2.92 -4.00 -1.64
CA LEU A 60 -4.05 -4.79 -1.14
C LEU A 60 -3.65 -5.68 0.05
N PHE A 61 -2.42 -6.19 0.04
CA PHE A 61 -1.90 -6.94 1.18
C PHE A 61 -1.80 -6.08 2.44
N SER A 62 -1.33 -4.83 2.35
CA SER A 62 -1.27 -3.90 3.49
C SER A 62 -2.67 -3.58 4.04
N ILE A 63 -3.65 -3.45 3.15
CA ILE A 63 -5.06 -3.29 3.49
C ILE A 63 -5.58 -4.51 4.25
N TYR A 64 -5.33 -5.72 3.73
CA TYR A 64 -5.72 -6.95 4.42
C TYR A 64 -5.10 -7.07 5.81
N GLN A 65 -3.81 -6.74 5.98
CA GLN A 65 -3.18 -6.74 7.30
C GLN A 65 -3.80 -5.71 8.25
N THR A 66 -4.18 -4.53 7.74
CA THR A 66 -4.90 -3.51 8.54
C THR A 66 -6.25 -4.03 9.00
N PHE A 67 -7.00 -4.73 8.12
CA PHE A 67 -8.25 -5.39 8.47
C PHE A 67 -8.08 -6.42 9.59
N LEU A 68 -7.00 -7.22 9.55
CA LEU A 68 -6.67 -8.18 10.60
C LEU A 68 -6.42 -7.49 11.95
N ILE A 69 -5.65 -6.39 11.97
CA ILE A 69 -5.42 -5.61 13.20
C ILE A 69 -6.74 -5.10 13.79
N LEU A 70 -7.64 -4.57 12.97
CA LEU A 70 -8.97 -4.15 13.43
C LEU A 70 -9.77 -5.32 14.02
N GLY A 71 -9.64 -6.52 13.43
CA GLY A 71 -10.21 -7.74 13.98
C GLY A 71 -9.59 -8.18 15.31
N PHE A 72 -8.29 -7.99 15.51
CA PHE A 72 -7.62 -8.25 16.78
C PHE A 72 -8.08 -7.27 17.86
N ILE A 73 -8.26 -5.99 17.52
CA ILE A 73 -8.80 -4.97 18.43
C ILE A 73 -10.21 -5.36 18.89
N ASP A 74 -11.08 -5.82 17.99
CA ASP A 74 -12.44 -6.27 18.32
C ASP A 74 -12.49 -7.45 19.30
N ARG A 75 -11.43 -8.27 19.30
CA ARG A 75 -11.29 -9.46 20.15
C ARG A 75 -10.46 -9.19 21.42
N ASN A 76 -10.10 -7.93 21.69
CA ASN A 76 -9.18 -7.54 22.77
C ASN A 76 -7.78 -8.20 22.68
N LEU A 77 -7.35 -8.57 21.47
CA LEU A 77 -6.04 -9.16 21.16
C LEU A 77 -5.09 -8.12 20.53
N ALA A 78 -5.33 -6.83 20.75
CA ALA A 78 -4.51 -5.75 20.19
C ALA A 78 -3.04 -5.89 20.61
N PHE A 79 -2.77 -6.20 21.88
CA PHE A 79 -1.44 -6.48 22.43
C PHE A 79 -1.08 -7.96 22.26
N SER A 80 -0.85 -8.37 21.02
CA SER A 80 -0.46 -9.74 20.70
C SER A 80 0.64 -9.79 19.64
N ASP A 81 1.39 -10.89 19.62
CA ASP A 81 2.38 -11.15 18.56
C ASP A 81 1.77 -11.13 17.16
N GLN A 82 0.47 -11.45 17.05
CA GLN A 82 -0.25 -11.42 15.77
C GLN A 82 -0.41 -9.98 15.26
N SER A 83 -0.74 -9.04 16.14
CA SER A 83 -0.81 -7.62 15.81
C SER A 83 0.57 -7.04 15.45
N VAL A 84 1.62 -7.42 16.18
CA VAL A 84 3.00 -7.01 15.86
C VAL A 84 3.44 -7.56 14.50
N LYS A 85 3.14 -8.83 14.21
CA LYS A 85 3.42 -9.46 12.89
C LYS A 85 2.65 -8.77 11.77
N ALA A 86 1.40 -8.37 11.99
CA ALA A 86 0.61 -7.64 11.01
C ALA A 86 1.19 -6.24 10.72
N LEU A 87 1.60 -5.49 11.75
CA LEU A 87 2.28 -4.19 11.59
C LEU A 87 3.60 -4.33 10.82
N LYS A 88 4.40 -5.36 11.15
CA LYS A 88 5.63 -5.67 10.43
C LYS A 88 5.39 -5.93 8.94
N LYS A 89 4.31 -6.63 8.60
CA LYS A 89 3.90 -6.85 7.21
C LYS A 89 3.48 -5.56 6.51
N ILE A 90 2.68 -4.71 7.16
CA ILE A 90 2.30 -3.38 6.63
C ILE A 90 3.54 -2.55 6.32
N LYS A 91 4.50 -2.49 7.26
CA LYS A 91 5.78 -1.80 7.08
C LYS A 91 6.50 -2.24 5.81
N TYR A 92 6.73 -3.54 5.63
CA TYR A 92 7.46 -4.03 4.46
C TYR A 92 6.68 -3.85 3.15
N SER A 93 5.35 -3.99 3.17
CA SER A 93 4.53 -3.75 1.97
C SER A 93 4.54 -2.29 1.55
N ALA A 94 4.43 -1.36 2.50
CA ALA A 94 4.54 0.07 2.24
C ALA A 94 5.97 0.43 1.77
N MET A 95 7.01 -0.13 2.38
CA MET A 95 8.39 0.07 1.94
C MET A 95 8.62 -0.40 0.50
N PHE A 96 8.13 -1.59 0.16
CA PHE A 96 8.24 -2.14 -1.20
C PHE A 96 7.54 -1.25 -2.22
N LEU A 97 6.31 -0.79 -1.92
CA LEU A 97 5.60 0.17 -2.77
C LEU A 97 6.38 1.48 -2.96
N GLY A 98 6.93 2.03 -1.88
CA GLY A 98 7.76 3.23 -1.95
C GLY A 98 8.96 3.05 -2.85
N ILE A 99 9.69 1.94 -2.72
CA ILE A 99 10.85 1.63 -3.57
C ILE A 99 10.42 1.47 -5.03
N GLN A 100 9.32 0.76 -5.29
CA GLN A 100 8.83 0.53 -6.64
C GLN A 100 8.52 1.86 -7.36
N PHE A 101 7.78 2.77 -6.71
CA PHE A 101 7.48 4.07 -7.29
C PHE A 101 8.71 5.00 -7.34
N MET A 102 9.61 4.90 -6.37
CA MET A 102 10.88 5.64 -6.39
C MET A 102 11.75 5.26 -7.59
N VAL A 103 11.84 3.98 -7.92
CA VAL A 103 12.56 3.49 -9.11
C VAL A 103 11.86 3.90 -10.40
N ALA A 104 10.53 3.97 -10.40
CA ALA A 104 9.75 4.41 -11.55
C ALA A 104 9.79 5.94 -11.77
N LEU A 105 10.14 6.74 -10.76
CA LEU A 105 10.09 8.20 -10.86
C LEU A 105 10.86 8.78 -12.06
N PRO A 106 12.12 8.42 -12.33
CA PRO A 106 12.85 8.96 -13.48
C PRO A 106 12.13 8.72 -14.81
N PHE A 107 11.52 7.53 -14.95
CA PHE A 107 10.72 7.18 -16.13
C PHE A 107 9.41 7.98 -16.20
N LEU A 108 8.73 8.18 -15.07
CA LEU A 108 7.52 9.00 -14.99
C LEU A 108 7.80 10.49 -15.27
N PHE A 109 8.93 11.02 -14.82
CA PHE A 109 9.36 12.39 -15.16
C PHE A 109 9.60 12.54 -16.65
N TYR A 110 10.29 11.59 -17.27
CA TYR A 110 10.51 11.60 -18.71
C TYR A 110 9.19 11.60 -19.50
N ILE A 111 8.24 10.73 -19.15
CA ILE A 111 6.93 10.70 -19.80
C ILE A 111 6.16 12.01 -19.56
N ALA A 112 6.20 12.53 -18.33
CA ALA A 112 5.52 13.76 -17.98
C ALA A 112 6.03 14.98 -18.79
N GLU A 113 7.32 15.02 -19.12
CA GLU A 113 7.88 16.05 -20.00
C GLU A 113 7.48 15.87 -21.46
N VAL A 114 7.46 14.62 -21.96
CA VAL A 114 7.11 14.32 -23.36
C VAL A 114 5.63 14.60 -23.65
N ASP A 115 4.74 14.25 -22.72
CA ASP A 115 3.29 14.34 -22.87
C ASP A 115 2.71 15.67 -22.34
N ASP A 116 3.58 16.63 -21.96
CA ASP A 116 3.25 17.92 -21.30
C ASP A 116 2.28 17.75 -20.11
N ALA A 117 2.48 16.67 -19.35
CA ALA A 117 1.60 16.21 -18.27
C ALA A 117 2.35 16.11 -16.93
N PRO A 118 2.75 17.25 -16.32
CA PRO A 118 3.55 17.27 -15.09
C PRO A 118 2.86 16.58 -13.90
N GLY A 119 1.53 16.45 -13.92
CA GLY A 119 0.75 15.77 -12.90
C GLY A 119 1.12 14.28 -12.74
N LEU A 120 1.58 13.60 -13.80
CA LEU A 120 1.94 12.18 -13.75
C LEU A 120 3.14 11.92 -12.83
N ALA A 121 4.18 12.73 -12.95
CA ALA A 121 5.37 12.64 -12.10
C ALA A 121 5.04 12.99 -10.63
N ALA A 122 4.18 14.00 -10.42
CA ALA A 122 3.72 14.38 -9.09
C ALA A 122 2.97 13.25 -8.37
N ILE A 123 2.14 12.49 -9.09
CA ILE A 123 1.44 11.32 -8.53
C ILE A 123 2.44 10.26 -8.03
N GLY A 124 3.44 9.93 -8.84
CA GLY A 124 4.48 8.98 -8.44
C GLY A 124 5.24 9.43 -7.19
N LEU A 125 5.51 10.74 -7.07
CA LEU A 125 6.19 11.31 -5.92
C LEU A 125 5.32 11.25 -4.66
N ILE A 126 4.04 11.60 -4.77
CA ILE A 126 3.07 11.54 -3.66
C ILE A 126 2.95 10.09 -3.15
N ILE A 127 2.83 9.11 -4.04
CA ILE A 127 2.73 7.69 -3.66
C ILE A 127 4.01 7.25 -2.94
N THR A 128 5.18 7.66 -3.43
CA THR A 128 6.47 7.34 -2.82
C THR A 128 6.55 7.89 -1.39
N LEU A 129 6.25 9.18 -1.20
CA LEU A 129 6.29 9.83 0.10
C LEU A 129 5.26 9.25 1.07
N ALA A 130 4.02 9.04 0.63
CA ALA A 130 2.97 8.43 1.44
C ALA A 130 3.39 7.02 1.90
N SER A 131 3.98 6.23 1.01
CA SER A 131 4.46 4.88 1.32
C SER A 131 5.59 4.89 2.35
N ILE A 132 6.52 5.84 2.27
CA ILE A 132 7.59 6.02 3.26
C ILE A 132 6.99 6.38 4.63
N VAL A 133 6.06 7.35 4.68
CA VAL A 133 5.40 7.75 5.92
C VAL A 133 4.67 6.56 6.56
N ILE A 134 3.90 5.81 5.78
CA ILE A 134 3.17 4.62 6.27
C ILE A 134 4.16 3.58 6.79
N SER A 135 5.25 3.32 6.08
CA SER A 135 6.27 2.35 6.49
C SER A 135 6.93 2.73 7.82
N VAL A 136 7.38 3.98 7.95
CA VAL A 136 8.00 4.49 9.18
C VAL A 136 6.99 4.48 10.33
N PHE A 137 5.76 4.92 10.09
CA PHE A 137 4.70 4.90 11.11
C PHE A 137 4.39 3.48 11.59
N ALA A 138 4.26 2.52 10.68
CA ALA A 138 4.06 1.11 11.02
C ALA A 138 5.25 0.54 11.81
N ALA A 139 6.48 0.93 11.48
CA ALA A 139 7.67 0.53 12.24
C ALA A 139 7.69 1.08 13.67
N VAL A 140 7.26 2.33 13.85
CA VAL A 140 7.13 2.95 15.18
C VAL A 140 6.05 2.22 15.98
N LEU A 141 4.87 1.97 15.40
CA LEU A 141 3.80 1.21 16.06
C LEU A 141 4.22 -0.22 16.39
N GLU A 142 4.94 -0.91 15.50
CA GLU A 142 5.48 -2.26 15.74
C GLU A 142 6.36 -2.27 17.00
N LYS A 143 7.27 -1.30 17.12
CA LYS A 143 8.19 -1.19 18.27
C LYS A 143 7.46 -0.83 19.56
N LEU A 144 6.53 0.13 19.50
CA LEU A 144 5.75 0.56 20.66
C LEU A 144 4.85 -0.56 21.19
N LEU A 145 4.19 -1.28 20.28
CA LEU A 145 3.31 -2.38 20.65
C LEU A 145 4.09 -3.53 21.29
N LYS A 146 5.27 -3.86 20.75
CA LYS A 146 6.16 -4.87 21.33
C LYS A 146 6.60 -4.47 22.75
N HIS A 147 7.04 -3.23 22.93
CA HIS A 147 7.44 -2.73 24.25
C HIS A 147 6.29 -2.75 25.26
N ALA A 148 5.08 -2.38 24.85
CA ALA A 148 3.90 -2.46 25.71
C ALA A 148 3.53 -3.90 26.10
N MET A 149 3.75 -4.87 25.20
CA MET A 149 3.57 -6.29 25.51
C MET A 149 4.59 -6.80 26.53
N ASP A 150 5.86 -6.40 26.39
CA ASP A 150 6.93 -6.80 27.31
C ASP A 150 6.63 -6.30 28.75
N ILE A 151 6.22 -5.04 28.89
CA ILE A 151 5.79 -4.46 30.19
C ILE A 151 4.60 -5.23 30.77
N LYS A 152 3.60 -5.53 29.94
CA LYS A 152 2.41 -6.28 30.40
C LYS A 152 2.81 -7.68 30.89
N SER A 153 3.69 -8.36 30.15
CA SER A 153 4.18 -9.69 30.53
C SER A 153 4.96 -9.67 31.85
N GLU A 154 5.76 -8.63 32.10
CA GLU A 154 6.49 -8.48 33.35
C GLU A 154 5.54 -8.24 34.55
N ASN A 155 4.53 -7.40 34.36
CA ASN A 155 3.51 -7.15 35.38
C ASN A 155 2.67 -8.41 35.68
N ASP A 156 2.33 -9.19 34.67
CA ASP A 156 1.58 -10.44 34.85
C ASP A 156 2.42 -11.55 35.54
N LEU A 157 3.76 -11.44 35.57
CA LEU A 157 4.68 -12.38 36.24
C LEU A 157 5.04 -12.00 37.68
N THR A 158 4.75 -10.77 38.11
CA THR A 158 5.15 -10.24 39.42
C THR A 158 4.01 -10.13 40.44
N ILE A 159 2.76 -10.36 40.03
CA ILE A 159 1.56 -10.37 40.89
C ILE A 159 1.17 -11.80 41.26
#